data_AF-A0A2G8KDW7-F1
#
_entry.id   AF-A0A2G8KDW7-F1
#
_cell.length_a   1.000
_cell.length_b   1.000
_cell.length_c   1.000
_cell.angle_alpha   90.00
_cell.angle_beta   90.00
_cell.angle_gamma   90.00
#
_symmetry.space_group_name_H-M   'P 1'
#
loop_
_entity.id
_entity.type
_entity.pdbx_description
1 polymer ?
#
loop_
_entity_poly.entity_id
_entity_poly.type
_entity_poly.pdbx_seq_one_letter_code
_entity_poly.pdbx_strand_id
1 'polypeptide(L)'
;MRLLRDSKPVILDCVFNEAEKTFYVLDVMCWMNHPVYDSDTEFRFFWLQAKFSEVPNASEISDINPFAFIPLPCYPCSKSTMESVMGREMPFKADLDGILFYHKQTHYTTGSTPLVGWLKPWMLPEVLRVSVPQKYIDSKPPEEPWKPPNIPSEMECSTQESMNGKQTEEHAG
;
A
#
# COMPACT_ATOMS: atom_id res chain seq x y z
N MET A 1 28.43 7.48 28.54
CA MET A 1 28.45 7.17 27.08
C MET A 1 28.89 5.71 26.91
N ARG A 2 28.00 4.75 27.19
CA ARG A 2 28.31 3.31 27.21
C ARG A 2 27.65 2.66 26.00
N LEU A 3 28.48 2.13 25.09
CA LEU A 3 28.25 0.97 24.22
C LEU A 3 26.97 0.95 23.36
N LEU A 4 27.02 1.60 22.19
CA LEU A 4 26.22 1.21 21.01
C LEU A 4 26.99 0.26 20.07
N ARG A 5 28.07 -0.39 20.54
CA ARG A 5 28.92 -1.24 19.67
C ARG A 5 28.37 -2.66 19.43
N ASP A 6 27.39 -3.11 20.21
CA ASP A 6 26.79 -4.45 20.10
C ASP A 6 25.29 -4.45 19.81
N SER A 7 24.68 -3.28 19.54
CA SER A 7 23.26 -3.23 19.18
C SER A 7 23.07 -3.77 17.77
N LYS A 8 22.35 -4.88 17.64
CA LYS A 8 21.98 -5.44 16.34
C LYS A 8 20.95 -4.52 15.66
N PRO A 9 21.22 -3.97 14.47
CA PRO A 9 20.31 -3.09 13.76
C PRO A 9 19.00 -3.79 13.39
N VAL A 10 17.93 -2.99 13.41
CA VAL A 10 16.62 -3.29 12.85
C VAL A 10 16.31 -2.15 11.89
N ILE A 11 15.90 -2.47 10.66
CA ILE A 11 15.59 -1.50 9.61
C ILE A 11 14.18 -1.80 9.11
N LEU A 12 13.28 -0.83 9.33
CA LEU A 12 11.85 -0.91 9.03
C LEU A 12 11.46 0.17 8.04
N ASP A 13 10.44 -0.12 7.24
CA ASP A 13 9.72 0.86 6.42
C ASP A 13 8.44 1.25 7.16
N CYS A 14 8.24 2.53 7.43
CA CYS A 14 7.19 3.01 8.31
C CYS A 14 6.53 4.28 7.78
N VAL A 15 5.25 4.43 8.11
CA VAL A 15 4.53 5.72 8.06
C VAL A 15 4.39 6.26 9.47
N PHE A 16 4.88 7.47 9.71
CA PHE A 16 4.80 8.10 11.02
C PHE A 16 3.52 8.93 11.16
N ASN A 17 2.76 8.67 12.21
CA ASN A 17 1.67 9.53 12.66
C ASN A 17 2.12 10.33 13.89
N GLU A 18 2.27 11.65 13.71
CA GLU A 18 2.76 12.54 14.75
C GLU A 18 1.78 12.70 15.92
N ALA A 19 0.49 12.86 15.62
CA ALA A 19 -0.55 13.04 16.64
C ALA A 19 -0.62 11.84 17.60
N GLU A 20 -0.40 10.64 17.09
CA GLU A 20 -0.42 9.39 17.84
C GLU A 20 0.96 8.96 18.34
N LYS A 21 2.04 9.64 17.95
CA LYS A 21 3.43 9.23 18.22
C LYS A 21 3.67 7.76 17.85
N THR A 22 3.14 7.35 16.70
CA THR A 22 3.14 5.95 16.27
C THR A 22 3.80 5.81 14.89
N PHE A 23 4.75 4.89 14.78
CA PHE A 23 5.26 4.37 13.52
C PHE A 23 4.42 3.17 13.10
N TYR A 24 3.61 3.34 12.07
CA TYR A 24 2.90 2.25 11.42
C TYR A 24 3.87 1.53 10.48
N VAL A 25 4.24 0.30 10.82
CA VAL A 25 5.27 -0.46 10.10
C VAL A 25 4.64 -1.12 8.88
N LEU A 26 5.08 -0.67 7.70
CA LEU A 26 4.70 -1.22 6.41
C LEU A 26 5.51 -2.46 6.07
N ASP A 27 6.80 -2.42 6.36
CA ASP A 27 7.72 -3.45 5.89
C ASP A 27 8.99 -3.59 6.75
N VAL A 28 9.73 -4.68 6.53
CA VAL A 28 10.99 -4.99 7.19
C VAL A 28 12.08 -5.30 6.16
N MET A 29 13.23 -4.65 6.32
CA MET A 29 14.42 -4.86 5.48
C MET A 29 15.51 -5.59 6.26
N CYS A 30 15.58 -5.39 7.58
CA CYS A 30 16.52 -6.09 8.45
C CYS A 30 15.95 -6.22 9.86
N TRP A 31 16.10 -7.40 10.47
CA TRP A 31 15.74 -7.61 11.87
C TRP A 31 16.91 -8.19 12.65
N MET A 32 17.46 -7.44 13.61
CA MET A 32 18.59 -7.85 14.45
C MET A 32 19.78 -8.44 13.65
N ASN A 33 20.31 -7.69 12.67
CA ASN A 33 21.36 -8.14 11.75
C ASN A 33 20.98 -9.26 10.76
N HIS A 34 19.71 -9.65 10.69
CA HIS A 34 19.22 -10.56 9.65
C HIS A 34 18.58 -9.74 8.52
N PRO A 35 19.32 -9.45 7.42
CA PRO A 35 18.72 -8.82 6.26
C PRO A 35 17.67 -9.74 5.65
N VAL A 36 16.54 -9.17 5.25
CA VAL A 36 15.41 -9.88 4.65
C VAL A 36 14.92 -9.19 3.37
N TYR A 37 15.60 -8.15 2.90
CA TYR A 37 15.21 -7.41 1.69
C TYR A 37 15.23 -8.28 0.41
N ASP A 38 16.07 -9.32 0.36
CA ASP A 38 16.11 -10.31 -0.75
C ASP A 38 15.04 -11.41 -0.64
N SER A 39 14.21 -11.39 0.41
CA SER A 39 13.08 -12.31 0.54
C SER A 39 11.86 -11.78 -0.22
N ASP A 40 10.92 -12.66 -0.53
CA ASP A 40 9.66 -12.22 -1.13
C ASP A 40 8.80 -11.43 -0.12
N THR A 41 7.84 -10.67 -0.63
CA THR A 41 7.00 -9.79 0.20
C THR A 41 6.08 -10.58 1.12
N GLU A 42 5.56 -11.72 0.66
CA GLU A 42 4.72 -12.58 1.50
C GLU A 42 5.49 -13.07 2.74
N PHE A 43 6.73 -13.52 2.58
CA PHE A 43 7.60 -13.88 3.70
C PHE A 43 7.89 -12.69 4.60
N ARG A 44 8.25 -11.51 4.03
CA ARG A 44 8.61 -10.33 4.83
C ARG A 44 7.44 -9.87 5.70
N PHE A 45 6.21 -9.87 5.17
CA PHE A 45 5.00 -9.53 5.93
C PHE A 45 4.69 -10.56 7.02
N PHE A 46 4.76 -11.85 6.71
CA PHE A 46 4.61 -12.91 7.71
C PHE A 46 5.64 -12.77 8.83
N TRP A 47 6.91 -12.58 8.46
CA TRP A 47 8.02 -12.49 9.38
C TRP A 47 7.92 -11.25 10.27
N LEU A 48 7.54 -10.10 9.71
CA LEU A 48 7.28 -8.87 10.45
C LEU A 48 6.27 -9.12 11.57
N GLN A 49 5.11 -9.70 11.24
CA GLN A 49 4.06 -9.98 12.22
C GLN A 49 4.53 -10.96 13.30
N ALA A 50 5.23 -12.02 12.91
CA ALA A 50 5.81 -12.98 13.86
C ALA A 50 6.82 -12.30 14.81
N LYS A 51 7.70 -11.45 14.29
CA LYS A 51 8.69 -10.74 15.10
C LYS A 51 8.10 -9.73 16.05
N PHE A 52 7.09 -8.97 15.65
CA PHE A 52 6.39 -8.07 16.56
C PHE A 52 5.62 -8.82 17.67
N SER A 53 5.16 -10.05 17.43
CA SER A 53 4.56 -10.89 18.47
C SER A 53 5.55 -11.31 19.57
N GLU A 54 6.85 -11.35 19.26
CA GLU A 54 7.92 -11.66 20.22
C GLU A 54 8.30 -10.42 21.08
N VAL A 55 7.94 -9.20 20.65
CA VAL A 55 8.32 -7.93 21.31
C VAL A 55 7.11 -7.00 21.51
N PRO A 56 6.10 -7.40 22.30
CA PRO A 56 4.85 -6.62 22.45
C PRO A 56 5.08 -5.20 22.99
N ASN A 57 6.13 -4.99 23.77
CA ASN A 57 6.52 -3.68 24.30
C ASN A 57 6.93 -2.67 23.21
N ALA A 58 7.27 -3.12 22.00
CA ALA A 58 7.55 -2.23 20.87
C ALA A 58 6.29 -1.45 20.44
N SER A 59 5.10 -2.04 20.66
CA SER A 59 3.80 -1.45 20.34
C SER A 59 3.28 -0.51 21.43
N GLU A 60 4.01 -0.34 22.53
CA GLU A 60 3.61 0.47 23.69
C GLU A 60 4.53 1.67 23.88
N ILE A 61 3.93 2.83 24.18
CA ILE A 61 4.68 4.02 24.56
C ILE A 61 5.12 3.86 26.02
N SER A 62 6.41 4.04 26.28
CA SER A 62 7.02 3.98 27.61
C SER A 62 8.21 4.93 27.72
N ASP A 63 8.80 5.05 28.91
CA ASP A 63 9.97 5.90 29.15
C ASP A 63 11.18 5.51 28.29
N ILE A 64 11.29 4.23 27.92
CA ILE A 64 12.37 3.71 27.07
C ILE A 64 11.96 3.55 25.60
N ASN A 65 10.67 3.71 25.28
CA ASN A 65 10.12 3.66 23.93
C ASN A 65 9.10 4.79 23.73
N PRO A 66 9.53 6.01 23.40
CA PRO A 66 8.64 7.16 23.31
C PRO A 66 7.67 7.12 22.11
N PHE A 67 7.85 6.16 21.19
CA PHE A 67 7.03 5.98 20.00
C PHE A 67 6.58 4.53 19.86
N ALA A 68 5.29 4.28 19.67
CA ALA A 68 4.81 2.93 19.41
C ALA A 68 5.17 2.51 17.97
N PHE A 69 5.50 1.23 17.77
CA PHE A 69 5.66 0.62 16.46
C PHE A 69 4.55 -0.40 16.26
N ILE A 70 3.63 -0.14 15.34
CA ILE A 70 2.47 -1.01 15.11
C ILE A 70 2.56 -1.60 13.70
N PRO A 71 2.72 -2.91 13.54
CA PRO A 71 2.80 -3.51 12.22
C PRO A 71 1.43 -3.51 11.55
N LEU A 72 1.37 -2.96 10.33
CA LEU A 72 0.12 -2.91 9.57
C LEU A 72 -0.26 -4.30 9.06
N PRO A 73 -1.56 -4.66 9.11
CA PRO A 73 -2.00 -5.95 8.60
C PRO A 73 -2.02 -5.96 7.07
N CYS A 74 -1.69 -7.11 6.49
CA CYS A 74 -1.88 -7.37 5.07
C CYS A 74 -3.08 -8.31 4.85
N TYR A 75 -3.76 -8.15 3.72
CA TYR A 75 -4.93 -8.96 3.36
C TYR A 75 -4.80 -9.52 1.94
N PRO A 76 -5.39 -10.70 1.65
CA PRO A 76 -5.55 -11.17 0.29
C PRO A 76 -6.30 -10.16 -0.58
N CYS A 77 -5.81 -9.91 -1.80
CA CYS A 77 -6.40 -8.95 -2.74
C CYS A 77 -7.58 -9.54 -3.54
N SER A 78 -8.43 -10.37 -2.92
CA SER A 78 -9.68 -10.81 -3.54
C SER A 78 -10.74 -9.72 -3.40
N LYS A 79 -11.65 -9.61 -4.39
CA LYS A 79 -12.74 -8.62 -4.35
C LYS A 79 -13.54 -8.66 -3.04
N SER A 80 -13.95 -9.85 -2.63
CA SER A 80 -14.72 -10.04 -1.39
C SER A 80 -13.95 -9.65 -0.13
N THR A 81 -12.64 -9.92 -0.09
CA THR A 81 -11.79 -9.50 1.04
C THR A 81 -11.66 -7.99 1.08
N MET A 82 -11.42 -7.34 -0.07
CA MET A 82 -11.31 -5.89 -0.13
C MET A 82 -12.62 -5.22 0.30
N GLU A 83 -13.77 -5.65 -0.21
CA GLU A 83 -15.09 -5.11 0.18
C GLU A 83 -15.33 -5.27 1.69
N SER A 84 -14.99 -6.43 2.27
CA SER A 84 -15.10 -6.69 3.70
C SER A 84 -14.18 -5.79 4.54
N VAL A 85 -12.91 -5.66 4.16
CA VAL A 85 -11.92 -4.82 4.87
C VAL A 85 -12.30 -3.35 4.79
N MET A 86 -12.77 -2.87 3.65
CA MET A 86 -13.19 -1.49 3.47
C MET A 86 -14.49 -1.17 4.23
N GLY A 87 -15.36 -2.16 4.43
CA GLY A 87 -16.64 -2.03 5.13
C GLY A 87 -16.55 -1.96 6.65
N ARG A 88 -15.41 -2.30 7.26
CA ARG A 88 -15.22 -2.32 8.72
C ARG A 88 -14.39 -1.12 9.21
N GLU A 89 -14.29 -1.00 10.53
CA GLU A 89 -13.34 -0.09 11.17
C GLU A 89 -11.90 -0.50 10.87
N MET A 90 -11.04 0.51 10.70
CA MET A 90 -9.62 0.27 10.41
C MET A 90 -8.93 -0.32 11.65
N PRO A 91 -7.92 -1.19 11.45
CA PRO A 91 -7.17 -1.80 12.55
C PRO A 91 -6.18 -0.83 13.21
N PHE A 92 -6.24 0.45 12.86
CA PHE A 92 -5.41 1.54 13.35
C PHE A 92 -6.29 2.78 13.56
N LYS A 93 -5.82 3.70 14.40
CA LYS A 93 -6.59 4.89 14.81
C LYS A 93 -6.57 6.00 13.77
N ALA A 94 -5.48 6.09 13.01
CA ALA A 94 -5.31 7.08 11.98
C ALA A 94 -6.34 6.93 10.85
N ASP A 95 -6.66 8.05 10.19
CA ASP A 95 -7.48 8.00 8.98
C ASP A 95 -6.77 7.23 7.86
N LEU A 96 -7.54 6.43 7.12
CA LEU A 96 -7.00 5.68 5.98
C LEU A 96 -6.60 6.65 4.86
N ASP A 97 -5.29 6.77 4.64
CA ASP A 97 -4.75 7.59 3.55
C ASP A 97 -4.91 6.90 2.19
N GLY A 98 -4.60 5.60 2.11
CA GLY A 98 -4.72 4.81 0.89
C GLY A 98 -4.25 3.37 1.07
N ILE A 99 -4.25 2.62 -0.02
CA ILE A 99 -4.09 1.17 -0.03
C ILE A 99 -2.93 0.81 -0.94
N LEU A 100 -1.99 0.04 -0.39
CA LEU A 100 -0.86 -0.51 -1.12
C LEU A 100 -1.16 -1.94 -1.58
N PHE A 101 -0.85 -2.23 -2.84
CA PHE A 101 -1.01 -3.53 -3.49
C PHE A 101 0.36 -4.10 -3.83
N TYR A 102 0.84 -5.05 -3.03
CA TYR A 102 2.14 -5.68 -3.24
C TYR A 102 2.01 -6.98 -4.04
N HIS A 103 2.88 -7.15 -5.03
CA HIS A 103 3.08 -8.46 -5.65
C HIS A 103 3.77 -9.41 -4.64
N LYS A 104 3.18 -10.57 -4.35
CA LYS A 104 3.68 -11.48 -3.30
C LYS A 104 5.16 -11.83 -3.43
N GLN A 105 5.63 -12.02 -4.66
CA GLN A 105 6.99 -12.47 -4.96
C GLN A 105 8.02 -11.34 -5.13
N THR A 106 7.64 -10.05 -4.94
CA THR A 106 8.61 -8.96 -5.10
C THR A 106 9.58 -8.93 -3.93
N HIS A 107 10.86 -8.69 -4.25
CA HIS A 107 11.89 -8.31 -3.28
C HIS A 107 11.74 -6.83 -2.92
N TYR A 108 12.31 -6.43 -1.78
CA TYR A 108 12.37 -5.03 -1.42
C TYR A 108 13.43 -4.34 -2.28
N THR A 109 13.01 -3.33 -3.03
CA THR A 109 13.91 -2.50 -3.85
C THR A 109 13.65 -1.04 -3.54
N THR A 110 14.71 -0.26 -3.42
CA THR A 110 14.59 1.18 -3.20
C THR A 110 14.11 1.87 -4.47
N GLY A 111 13.13 2.77 -4.36
CA GLY A 111 12.60 3.54 -5.48
C GLY A 111 11.25 3.03 -5.97
N SER A 112 10.77 3.61 -7.07
CA SER A 112 9.48 3.24 -7.67
C SER A 112 9.55 1.88 -8.37
N THR A 113 8.51 1.07 -8.19
CA THR A 113 8.39 -0.23 -8.84
C THR A 113 6.93 -0.47 -9.27
N PRO A 114 6.68 -1.07 -10.44
CA PRO A 114 5.32 -1.46 -10.84
C PRO A 114 4.78 -2.64 -10.00
N LEU A 115 5.62 -3.29 -9.21
CA LEU A 115 5.25 -4.43 -8.36
C LEU A 115 4.58 -4.00 -7.04
N VAL A 116 4.48 -2.70 -6.78
CA VAL A 116 3.74 -2.11 -5.66
C VAL A 116 2.83 -1.00 -6.18
N GLY A 117 1.53 -1.24 -6.18
CA GLY A 117 0.51 -0.27 -6.58
C GLY A 117 0.00 0.54 -5.39
N TRP A 118 -0.45 1.77 -5.65
CA TRP A 118 -1.09 2.64 -4.66
C TRP A 118 -2.41 3.17 -5.19
N LEU A 119 -3.48 3.07 -4.40
CA LEU A 119 -4.78 3.66 -4.72
C LEU A 119 -5.39 4.35 -3.50
N LYS A 120 -6.12 5.44 -3.75
CA LYS A 120 -7.03 6.01 -2.77
C LYS A 120 -8.28 5.13 -2.63
N PRO A 121 -8.94 5.10 -1.45
CA PRO A 121 -10.14 4.30 -1.23
C PRO A 121 -11.26 4.54 -2.25
N TRP A 122 -11.49 5.81 -2.63
CA TRP A 122 -12.49 6.19 -3.63
C TRP A 122 -12.18 5.74 -5.05
N MET A 123 -10.94 5.33 -5.36
CA MET A 123 -10.55 4.83 -6.68
C MET A 123 -10.93 3.35 -6.87
N LEU A 124 -11.13 2.59 -5.78
CA LEU A 124 -11.37 1.14 -5.85
C LEU A 124 -12.59 0.73 -6.70
N PRO A 125 -13.75 1.44 -6.66
CA PRO A 125 -14.89 1.09 -7.50
C PRO A 125 -14.62 1.27 -8.99
N GLU A 126 -13.82 2.27 -9.35
CA GLU A 126 -13.50 2.61 -10.73
C GLU A 126 -12.44 1.65 -11.30
N VAL A 127 -11.34 1.48 -10.58
CA VAL A 127 -10.16 0.72 -11.05
C VAL A 127 -10.35 -0.79 -10.89
N LEU A 128 -10.86 -1.25 -9.75
CA LEU A 128 -10.91 -2.67 -9.37
C LEU A 128 -12.34 -3.23 -9.27
N ARG A 129 -13.36 -2.40 -9.50
CA ARG A 129 -14.78 -2.78 -9.37
C ARG A 129 -15.11 -3.31 -7.96
N VAL A 130 -14.47 -2.76 -6.94
CA VAL A 130 -14.65 -3.08 -5.51
C VAL A 130 -15.55 -2.02 -4.87
N SER A 131 -16.63 -2.44 -4.21
CA SER A 131 -17.50 -1.49 -3.50
C SER A 131 -16.84 -0.99 -2.21
N VAL A 132 -17.07 0.28 -1.87
CA VAL A 132 -16.55 0.91 -0.64
C VAL A 132 -17.64 1.73 0.04
N PRO A 133 -17.59 1.91 1.37
CA PRO A 133 -18.51 2.80 2.08
C PRO A 133 -18.54 4.23 1.53
N GLN A 134 -19.71 4.87 1.63
CA GLN A 134 -19.96 6.21 1.08
C GLN A 134 -18.95 7.26 1.58
N LYS A 135 -18.52 7.18 2.84
CA LYS A 135 -17.50 8.07 3.42
C LYS A 135 -16.20 8.17 2.60
N TYR A 136 -15.85 7.10 1.88
CA TYR A 136 -14.69 7.12 1.01
C TYR A 136 -15.01 7.79 -0.33
N ILE A 137 -16.17 7.50 -0.92
CA ILE A 137 -16.60 8.16 -2.16
C ILE A 137 -16.66 9.68 -1.98
N ASP A 138 -17.19 10.13 -0.84
CA ASP A 138 -17.33 11.55 -0.50
C ASP A 138 -15.97 12.24 -0.28
N SER A 139 -14.88 11.49 -0.07
CA SER A 139 -13.52 12.04 0.04
C SER A 139 -12.83 12.25 -1.31
N LYS A 140 -13.52 11.96 -2.43
CA LYS A 140 -13.03 12.26 -3.77
C LYS A 140 -12.89 13.78 -3.94
N PRO A 141 -11.71 14.29 -4.35
CA PRO A 141 -11.53 15.72 -4.59
C PRO A 141 -12.40 16.19 -5.78
N PRO A 142 -12.91 17.44 -5.76
CA PRO A 142 -13.91 17.91 -6.73
C PRO A 142 -13.52 17.75 -8.20
N GLU A 143 -12.26 17.98 -8.59
CA GLU A 143 -11.79 17.81 -9.98
C GLU A 143 -10.27 17.59 -10.02
N GLU A 144 -9.82 16.35 -10.00
CA GLU A 144 -8.57 15.97 -10.67
C GLU A 144 -8.88 14.78 -11.58
N PRO A 145 -8.71 14.89 -12.91
CA PRO A 145 -8.82 13.75 -13.80
C PRO A 145 -7.82 12.70 -13.33
N TRP A 146 -8.33 11.51 -12.96
CA TRP A 146 -7.47 10.39 -12.61
C TRP A 146 -6.54 10.13 -13.79
N LYS A 147 -5.23 10.31 -13.57
CA LYS A 147 -4.20 9.87 -14.50
C LYS A 147 -3.71 8.51 -14.01
N PRO A 148 -3.82 7.44 -14.79
CA PRO A 148 -3.22 6.17 -14.44
C PRO A 148 -1.72 6.37 -14.18
N PRO A 149 -1.17 5.81 -13.09
CA PRO A 149 0.27 5.88 -12.86
C PRO A 149 1.00 5.10 -13.96
N ASN A 150 1.89 5.80 -14.68
CA ASN A 150 2.83 5.28 -15.68
C ASN A 150 2.24 4.29 -16.71
N ILE A 151 1.43 4.80 -17.64
CA ILE A 151 1.32 4.15 -18.95
C ILE A 151 2.61 4.51 -19.71
N PRO A 152 3.48 3.56 -20.11
CA PRO A 152 4.55 3.85 -21.04
C PRO A 152 3.93 4.45 -22.30
N SER A 153 4.50 5.53 -22.84
CA SER A 153 3.98 6.27 -24.01
C SER A 153 3.64 5.40 -25.24
N GLU A 154 4.10 4.15 -25.26
CA GLU A 154 3.86 3.16 -26.31
C GLU A 154 2.47 2.51 -26.27
N MET A 155 1.70 2.62 -25.17
CA MET A 155 0.35 2.07 -25.06
C MET A 155 -0.78 3.06 -25.34
N GLU A 156 -0.49 4.33 -25.66
CA GLU A 156 -1.51 5.32 -26.04
C GLU A 156 -2.01 5.18 -27.49
N CYS A 157 -1.43 4.27 -28.29
CA CYS A 157 -1.82 4.07 -29.68
C CYS A 157 -2.58 2.76 -29.88
N SER A 158 -3.90 2.75 -29.65
CA SER A 158 -4.80 1.78 -30.33
C SER A 158 -6.30 2.03 -30.16
N THR A 159 -6.76 2.93 -29.27
CA THR A 159 -8.20 3.12 -29.03
C THR A 159 -8.87 4.24 -29.84
N GLN A 160 -8.13 5.06 -30.59
CA GLN A 160 -8.73 6.16 -31.38
C GLN A 160 -8.98 5.85 -32.87
N GLU A 161 -8.40 4.80 -33.44
CA GLU A 161 -8.57 4.50 -34.87
C GLU A 161 -9.83 3.68 -35.22
N SER A 162 -10.48 3.04 -34.24
CA SER A 162 -11.64 2.17 -34.52
C SER A 162 -12.99 2.89 -34.67
N MET A 163 -13.09 4.19 -34.36
CA MET A 163 -14.38 4.93 -34.40
C MET A 163 -14.54 5.87 -35.60
N ASN A 164 -13.49 6.16 -36.37
CA ASN A 164 -13.57 7.10 -37.51
C ASN A 164 -13.76 6.44 -38.90
N GLY A 165 -13.83 5.11 -38.98
CA GLY A 165 -13.83 4.38 -40.26
C GLY A 165 -15.19 3.94 -40.82
N LYS A 166 -16.34 4.35 -40.24
CA LYS A 166 -17.65 3.76 -40.62
C LYS A 166 -18.77 4.74 -41.02
N GLN A 167 -18.46 5.97 -41.39
CA GLN A 167 -19.47 6.89 -41.95
C GLN A 167 -18.99 7.56 -43.23
N THR A 168 -18.99 6.81 -44.34
CA THR A 168 -19.19 7.35 -45.70
C THR A 168 -19.32 6.17 -46.65
N GLU A 169 -20.53 5.61 -46.78
CA GLU A 169 -20.98 4.90 -47.99
C GLU A 169 -22.49 4.67 -47.90
N GLU A 170 -23.24 5.76 -47.93
CA GLU A 170 -24.66 5.75 -48.33
C GLU A 170 -24.94 7.14 -48.88
N HIS A 171 -24.91 7.29 -50.22
CA HIS A 171 -25.70 8.21 -51.06
C HIS A 171 -24.99 8.52 -52.40
N ALA A 172 -25.27 7.70 -53.41
CA ALA A 172 -25.40 8.03 -54.84
C ALA A 172 -25.81 6.70 -55.51
N GLY A 173 -26.99 6.58 -56.12
CA GLY A 173 -27.38 7.36 -57.31
C GLY A 173 -27.00 6.53 -58.53
#